data_AF-A0A3Q3LY81-F1
#
_entry.id   AF-A0A3Q3LY81-F1
#
_cell.length_a   1.000
_cell.length_b   1.000
_cell.length_c   1.000
_cell.angle_alpha   90.00
_cell.angle_beta   90.00
_cell.angle_gamma   90.00
#
_symmetry.space_group_name_H-M   'P 1'
#
loop_
_entity.id
_entity.type
_entity.pdbx_description
1 polymer ?
#
loop_
_entity_poly.entity_id
_entity_poly.type
_entity_poly.pdbx_seq_one_letter_code
_entity_poly.pdbx_strand_id
1 'polypeptide(L)'
;MALTNDPNYKKLEQWYRDNAGSLNMRDMFESDKDRFSKFRLEDTHSHTHTHTHTLACVRAKSMGVEEAREKMFSGEKINFTEGRAVLHVALRNRSNEPITVDGQDVMPEVNRVLDKMKAFCQRVRSGQWKGFSGKSITDVVNIGIGGSDLGPLMVTEALKPYSSGGPNVWFVSNIDGTHMAKTLAQLNAETTLFIIASKTFTTQETITNAESAREWFLKTANDWVGGRYSLWSAIGLSIALHVGFENFEQLLSGAHWMDNHFRSAPLQQNVPVLLALLGVWYINFFQAETHAMLPYDQYMHRFAAYFQQGDMESNGKYITKDGSRVNYHTGPIVWGEPGTNGQHAFYQLIHQGTRMIPADFLIPAQSQHPIRNNLHHKILVANFLAQTEALMKGKTSDEARRELEAGGLKGDALEKLLPHKVFEGNKPSNSIVFKKLSPFMLGALVAMYEHKIFVQGVMWNINSYDQWGVELGKQLAKQIEPELKDDSEVTSHDSSTNGLINFLKKNFA
;
A
#
# COMPACT_ATOMS: atom_id res chain seq x y z
N MET A 1 -4.44 -5.28 24.94
CA MET A 1 -4.82 -6.54 25.62
C MET A 1 -4.41 -7.66 24.69
N ALA A 2 -3.65 -8.66 25.16
CA ALA A 2 -3.18 -9.75 24.32
C ALA A 2 -4.36 -10.57 23.75
N LEU A 3 -4.25 -11.07 22.51
CA LEU A 3 -5.33 -11.78 21.80
C LEU A 3 -5.91 -12.94 22.62
N THR A 4 -5.06 -13.74 23.28
CA THR A 4 -5.49 -14.88 24.11
C THR A 4 -6.24 -14.49 25.39
N ASN A 5 -6.21 -13.21 25.77
CA ASN A 5 -6.98 -12.70 26.90
C ASN A 5 -8.34 -12.13 26.48
N ASP A 6 -8.61 -12.00 25.18
CA ASP A 6 -9.91 -11.57 24.66
C ASP A 6 -10.99 -12.64 24.94
N PRO A 7 -12.11 -12.29 25.61
CA PRO A 7 -13.21 -13.22 25.87
C PRO A 7 -13.80 -13.87 24.61
N ASN A 8 -13.85 -13.15 23.49
CA ASN A 8 -14.36 -13.68 22.22
C ASN A 8 -13.38 -14.69 21.61
N TYR A 9 -12.08 -14.45 21.73
CA TYR A 9 -11.06 -15.40 21.30
C TYR A 9 -11.15 -16.71 22.10
N LYS A 10 -11.27 -16.62 23.44
CA LYS A 10 -11.46 -17.80 24.31
C LYS A 10 -12.74 -18.57 23.98
N LYS A 11 -13.83 -17.86 23.66
CA LYS A 11 -15.09 -18.50 23.23
C LYS A 11 -14.91 -19.25 21.91
N LEU A 12 -14.18 -18.67 20.96
CA LEU A 12 -13.89 -19.31 19.68
C LEU A 12 -12.96 -20.53 19.86
N GLU A 13 -11.98 -20.43 20.76
CA GLU A 13 -11.08 -21.54 21.12
C GLU A 13 -11.86 -22.71 21.72
N GLN A 14 -12.75 -22.44 22.67
CA GLN A 14 -13.61 -23.46 23.26
C GLN A 14 -14.49 -24.12 22.18
N TRP A 15 -15.12 -23.31 21.32
CA TRP A 15 -15.93 -23.84 20.22
C TRP A 15 -15.11 -24.72 19.28
N TYR A 16 -13.88 -24.32 18.92
CA TYR A 16 -12.97 -25.13 18.09
C TYR A 16 -12.70 -26.49 18.74
N ARG A 17 -12.32 -26.52 20.03
CA ARG A 17 -12.03 -27.77 20.75
C ARG A 17 -13.23 -28.71 20.76
N ASP A 18 -14.43 -28.17 20.91
CA ASP A 18 -15.65 -28.95 21.03
C ASP A 18 -16.19 -29.43 19.68
N ASN A 19 -15.97 -28.70 18.58
CA ASN A 19 -16.71 -28.90 17.33
C ASN A 19 -15.84 -29.15 16.10
N ALA A 20 -14.56 -28.78 16.08
CA ALA A 20 -13.75 -28.78 14.85
C ALA A 20 -13.59 -30.16 14.21
N GLY A 21 -13.52 -31.23 15.02
CA GLY A 21 -13.43 -32.60 14.52
C GLY A 21 -14.68 -33.08 13.76
N SER A 22 -15.80 -32.38 13.89
CA SER A 22 -17.05 -32.67 13.15
C SER A 22 -17.19 -31.87 11.85
N LEU A 23 -16.27 -30.94 11.57
CA LEU A 23 -16.35 -30.12 10.36
C LEU A 23 -15.90 -30.91 9.14
N ASN A 24 -16.85 -31.24 8.28
CA ASN A 24 -16.61 -31.84 6.97
C ASN A 24 -17.27 -31.01 5.87
N MET A 25 -16.47 -30.47 4.95
CA MET A 25 -16.99 -29.59 3.90
C MET A 25 -17.98 -30.29 2.98
N ARG A 26 -17.83 -31.59 2.70
CA ARG A 26 -18.79 -32.35 1.87
C ARG A 26 -20.17 -32.32 2.52
N ASP A 27 -20.24 -32.68 3.80
CA ASP A 27 -21.48 -32.72 4.58
C ASP A 27 -22.10 -31.32 4.73
N MET A 28 -21.25 -30.29 4.91
CA MET A 28 -21.68 -28.90 5.06
C MET A 28 -22.31 -28.32 3.77
N PHE A 29 -21.84 -28.73 2.59
CA PHE A 29 -22.47 -28.36 1.31
C PHE A 29 -23.69 -29.22 0.98
N GLU A 30 -23.70 -30.49 1.40
CA GLU A 30 -24.86 -31.36 1.21
C GLU A 30 -26.08 -30.92 2.04
N SER A 31 -25.83 -30.50 3.29
CA SER A 31 -26.86 -30.07 4.25
C SER A 31 -27.38 -28.64 4.04
N ASP A 32 -26.63 -27.75 3.39
CA ASP A 32 -27.07 -26.39 3.08
C ASP A 32 -26.93 -26.07 1.59
N LYS A 33 -28.02 -26.23 0.83
CA LYS A 33 -28.04 -25.97 -0.63
C LYS A 33 -27.79 -24.51 -0.99
N ASP A 34 -28.04 -23.57 -0.07
CA ASP A 34 -27.84 -22.14 -0.27
C ASP A 34 -26.47 -21.64 0.22
N ARG A 35 -25.59 -22.57 0.63
CA ARG A 35 -24.27 -22.23 1.21
C ARG A 35 -23.46 -21.30 0.31
N PHE A 36 -23.41 -21.54 -1.00
CA PHE A 36 -22.71 -20.63 -1.92
C PHE A 36 -23.25 -19.19 -1.86
N SER A 37 -24.57 -19.01 -1.82
CA SER A 37 -25.19 -17.69 -1.76
C SER A 37 -24.96 -16.98 -0.43
N LYS A 38 -24.91 -17.72 0.68
CA LYS A 38 -24.68 -17.17 2.02
C LYS A 38 -23.22 -16.75 2.25
N PHE A 39 -22.29 -17.33 1.51
CA PHE A 39 -20.86 -17.14 1.69
C PHE A 39 -20.17 -16.53 0.43
N ARG A 40 -20.83 -15.59 -0.29
CA ARG A 40 -20.31 -14.81 -1.45
C ARG A 40 -20.60 -13.28 -1.38
N LEU A 41 -19.88 -12.43 -2.14
CA LEU A 41 -20.00 -10.93 -2.21
C LEU A 41 -19.78 -10.33 -3.65
N GLU A 42 -20.42 -9.17 -4.05
CA GLU A 42 -20.39 -8.46 -5.40
C GLU A 42 -20.67 -6.89 -5.32
N ASP A 43 -20.16 -5.95 -6.20
CA ASP A 43 -20.36 -4.43 -6.14
C ASP A 43 -20.17 -3.52 -7.45
N THR A 44 -20.76 -2.28 -7.57
CA THR A 44 -20.84 -1.28 -8.74
C THR A 44 -21.07 0.26 -8.36
N HIS A 45 -20.56 1.32 -9.07
CA HIS A 45 -20.41 2.78 -8.59
C HIS A 45 -21.12 3.97 -9.38
N SER A 46 -21.65 5.06 -8.72
CA SER A 46 -22.03 6.42 -9.29
C SER A 46 -22.12 7.62 -8.24
N HIS A 47 -22.44 8.89 -8.64
CA HIS A 47 -21.95 10.24 -8.18
C HIS A 47 -22.82 11.26 -7.30
N THR A 48 -22.16 12.36 -6.80
CA THR A 48 -22.55 13.80 -6.44
C THR A 48 -23.36 14.17 -5.15
N HIS A 49 -23.40 15.38 -4.50
CA HIS A 49 -22.53 16.57 -4.18
C HIS A 49 -23.28 17.55 -3.18
N THR A 50 -22.55 18.28 -2.29
CA THR A 50 -22.80 19.63 -1.62
C THR A 50 -24.09 19.91 -0.79
N HIS A 51 -24.27 20.87 0.17
CA HIS A 51 -23.48 21.86 0.94
C HIS A 51 -24.23 22.27 2.24
N THR A 52 -23.45 22.79 3.20
CA THR A 52 -23.66 23.60 4.44
C THR A 52 -25.01 24.28 4.77
N HIS A 53 -25.36 24.44 6.09
CA HIS A 53 -25.45 25.76 6.78
C HIS A 53 -25.96 25.77 8.25
N THR A 54 -25.34 26.66 9.05
CA THR A 54 -25.94 27.70 9.93
C THR A 54 -26.83 27.33 11.13
N LEU A 55 -26.20 27.11 12.29
CA LEU A 55 -26.80 27.39 13.61
C LEU A 55 -25.84 28.10 14.60
N ALA A 56 -24.60 28.40 14.18
CA ALA A 56 -23.61 29.12 14.99
C ALA A 56 -23.80 30.66 15.02
N CYS A 57 -24.51 31.24 14.05
CA CYS A 57 -24.66 32.70 13.88
C CYS A 57 -25.46 33.40 14.99
N VAL A 58 -26.33 32.68 15.69
CA VAL A 58 -27.16 33.28 16.75
C VAL A 58 -26.34 33.63 18.00
N ARG A 59 -25.11 33.10 18.12
CA ARG A 59 -24.25 33.30 19.30
C ARG A 59 -23.22 34.44 19.18
N ALA A 60 -23.02 35.04 18.00
CA ALA A 60 -22.03 36.11 17.77
C ALA A 60 -22.56 37.55 18.02
N LYS A 61 -23.87 37.77 17.90
CA LYS A 61 -24.48 39.12 18.02
C LYS A 61 -24.42 39.73 19.41
N SER A 62 -24.30 38.94 20.46
CA SER A 62 -24.31 39.46 21.83
C SER A 62 -22.93 39.93 22.35
N MET A 63 -21.92 40.21 21.48
CA MET A 63 -20.51 40.47 21.89
C MET A 63 -19.78 41.71 21.29
N GLY A 64 -20.40 42.57 20.46
CA GLY A 64 -19.86 43.93 20.12
C GLY A 64 -18.74 44.06 19.05
N VAL A 65 -18.99 43.72 17.79
CA VAL A 65 -17.98 43.64 16.71
C VAL A 65 -17.98 44.83 15.71
N GLU A 66 -19.02 45.67 15.64
CA GLU A 66 -19.22 46.67 14.55
C GLU A 66 -18.32 47.92 14.62
N GLU A 67 -18.02 48.40 15.82
CA GLU A 67 -17.28 49.66 16.00
C GLU A 67 -15.77 49.53 15.71
N ALA A 68 -15.20 48.35 15.93
CA ALA A 68 -13.76 48.11 15.75
C ALA A 68 -13.30 48.12 14.29
N ARG A 69 -14.21 47.99 13.32
CA ARG A 69 -13.89 47.90 11.88
C ARG A 69 -13.41 49.23 11.28
N GLU A 70 -14.07 50.36 11.58
CA GLU A 70 -13.84 51.62 10.86
C GLU A 70 -12.42 52.16 11.02
N LYS A 71 -11.81 51.95 12.19
CA LYS A 71 -10.45 52.41 12.49
C LYS A 71 -9.37 51.74 11.63
N MET A 72 -9.61 50.53 11.13
CA MET A 72 -8.63 49.83 10.30
C MET A 72 -8.46 50.45 8.90
N PHE A 73 -9.49 51.10 8.34
CA PHE A 73 -9.53 51.49 6.92
C PHE A 73 -8.86 52.83 6.56
N SER A 74 -8.69 53.73 7.52
CA SER A 74 -8.10 55.07 7.29
C SER A 74 -6.58 55.13 7.39
N GLY A 75 -5.90 54.01 7.72
CA GLY A 75 -4.45 53.98 7.96
C GLY A 75 -4.02 54.33 9.39
N GLU A 76 -4.98 54.47 10.31
CA GLU A 76 -4.69 54.62 11.74
C GLU A 76 -3.90 53.42 12.32
N LYS A 77 -3.07 53.69 13.33
CA LYS A 77 -2.09 52.75 13.91
C LYS A 77 -2.71 51.86 14.98
N ILE A 78 -3.55 50.94 14.53
CA ILE A 78 -4.31 50.07 15.42
C ILE A 78 -3.50 48.90 16.03
N ASN A 79 -2.30 48.55 15.53
CA ASN A 79 -1.35 47.68 16.24
C ASN A 79 -0.48 48.56 17.16
N PHE A 80 -1.07 48.95 18.28
CA PHE A 80 -0.51 49.92 19.22
C PHE A 80 0.78 49.46 19.89
N THR A 81 0.99 48.14 20.04
CA THR A 81 2.20 47.60 20.68
C THR A 81 3.45 47.78 19.83
N GLU A 82 3.32 47.58 18.52
CA GLU A 82 4.43 47.79 17.59
C GLU A 82 4.42 49.20 16.96
N GLY A 83 3.42 50.04 17.29
CA GLY A 83 3.27 51.38 16.73
C GLY A 83 3.00 51.39 15.22
N ARG A 84 2.33 50.36 14.68
CA ARG A 84 2.22 50.11 13.24
C ARG A 84 0.81 50.26 12.68
N ALA A 85 0.75 50.80 11.47
CA ALA A 85 -0.43 50.73 10.61
C ALA A 85 -0.61 49.30 10.08
N VAL A 86 -1.85 48.88 9.89
CA VAL A 86 -2.20 47.53 9.40
C VAL A 86 -2.90 47.66 8.04
N LEU A 87 -2.13 47.62 6.92
CA LEU A 87 -2.57 48.04 5.58
C LEU A 87 -2.44 46.98 4.47
N HIS A 88 -2.94 45.79 4.74
CA HIS A 88 -3.14 44.81 3.67
C HIS A 88 -4.17 45.28 2.59
N VAL A 89 -4.81 46.47 2.76
CA VAL A 89 -5.74 47.10 1.78
C VAL A 89 -5.04 47.84 0.63
N ALA A 90 -3.84 48.39 0.83
CA ALA A 90 -3.11 49.10 -0.23
C ALA A 90 -2.56 48.14 -1.28
N LEU A 91 -2.10 46.95 -0.85
CA LEU A 91 -1.57 45.89 -1.71
C LEU A 91 -2.56 45.42 -2.78
N ARG A 92 -3.85 45.61 -2.51
CA ARG A 92 -4.95 45.23 -3.39
C ARG A 92 -5.80 46.44 -3.80
N ASN A 93 -5.27 47.67 -3.66
CA ASN A 93 -5.92 48.89 -4.10
C ASN A 93 -5.84 49.01 -5.63
N ARG A 94 -6.99 48.99 -6.29
CA ARG A 94 -7.08 49.06 -7.76
C ARG A 94 -7.50 50.44 -8.28
N SER A 95 -7.91 51.39 -7.42
CA SER A 95 -8.27 52.76 -7.84
C SER A 95 -7.05 53.67 -8.02
N ASN A 96 -5.94 53.32 -7.35
CA ASN A 96 -4.80 54.21 -7.13
C ASN A 96 -5.19 55.54 -6.46
N GLU A 97 -6.37 55.64 -5.83
CA GLU A 97 -6.63 56.78 -4.95
C GLU A 97 -5.57 56.80 -3.84
N PRO A 98 -5.10 58.00 -3.44
CA PRO A 98 -4.01 58.09 -2.50
C PRO A 98 -4.44 57.57 -1.12
N ILE A 99 -3.76 56.53 -0.65
CA ILE A 99 -3.74 56.20 0.78
C ILE A 99 -2.43 56.76 1.29
N THR A 100 -2.55 57.83 2.05
CA THR A 100 -1.40 58.48 2.63
C THR A 100 -0.99 57.77 3.89
N VAL A 101 0.26 57.36 3.93
CA VAL A 101 0.98 57.15 5.17
C VAL A 101 1.98 58.30 5.21
N ASP A 102 1.87 59.15 6.23
CA ASP A 102 2.79 60.27 6.46
C ASP A 102 2.89 61.31 5.30
N GLY A 103 1.75 61.72 4.73
CA GLY A 103 1.69 62.79 3.72
C GLY A 103 2.18 62.40 2.32
N GLN A 104 2.66 61.17 2.13
CA GLN A 104 3.03 60.61 0.83
C GLN A 104 2.13 59.47 0.41
N ASP A 105 1.94 59.40 -0.91
CA ASP A 105 1.23 58.31 -1.56
C ASP A 105 2.19 57.14 -1.85
N VAL A 106 1.71 55.93 -1.58
CA VAL A 106 2.51 54.70 -1.64
C VAL A 106 2.42 53.96 -2.98
N MET A 107 1.55 54.40 -3.90
CA MET A 107 1.16 53.59 -5.07
C MET A 107 2.23 53.36 -6.19
N PRO A 108 3.19 54.26 -6.52
CA PRO A 108 4.10 54.05 -7.66
C PRO A 108 5.06 52.83 -7.59
N GLU A 109 5.71 52.54 -6.46
CA GLU A 109 6.65 51.39 -6.37
C GLU A 109 5.93 50.05 -6.35
N VAL A 110 4.73 50.03 -5.75
CA VAL A 110 3.87 48.85 -5.81
C VAL A 110 3.69 48.40 -7.27
N ASN A 111 3.57 49.33 -8.23
CA ASN A 111 3.36 49.01 -9.64
C ASN A 111 4.61 48.49 -10.39
N ARG A 112 5.82 48.98 -10.10
CA ARG A 112 7.05 48.54 -10.81
C ARG A 112 7.40 47.07 -10.57
N VAL A 113 7.26 46.59 -9.32
CA VAL A 113 7.57 45.19 -8.97
C VAL A 113 6.60 44.22 -9.67
N LEU A 114 5.34 44.63 -9.83
CA LEU A 114 4.34 43.86 -10.55
C LEU A 114 4.73 43.61 -12.02
N ASP A 115 5.40 44.54 -12.70
CA ASP A 115 5.83 44.37 -14.10
C ASP A 115 6.96 43.33 -14.28
N LYS A 116 7.94 43.28 -13.36
CA LYS A 116 9.03 42.29 -13.45
C LYS A 116 8.52 40.86 -13.27
N MET A 117 7.60 40.67 -12.31
CA MET A 117 6.93 39.38 -12.08
C MET A 117 6.23 38.90 -13.36
N LYS A 118 5.58 39.82 -14.09
CA LYS A 118 4.89 39.50 -15.35
C LYS A 118 5.83 38.90 -16.41
N ALA A 119 7.05 39.42 -16.57
CA ALA A 119 7.99 38.96 -17.58
C ALA A 119 8.55 37.54 -17.33
N PHE A 120 8.93 37.21 -16.10
CA PHE A 120 9.42 35.87 -15.76
C PHE A 120 8.33 34.81 -15.91
N CYS A 121 7.11 35.12 -15.43
CA CYS A 121 5.95 34.26 -15.58
C CYS A 121 5.69 33.88 -17.05
N GLN A 122 5.87 34.82 -17.99
CA GLN A 122 5.64 34.55 -19.41
C GLN A 122 6.61 33.51 -19.98
N ARG A 123 7.89 33.52 -19.57
CA ARG A 123 8.92 32.55 -20.03
C ARG A 123 8.73 31.14 -19.50
N VAL A 124 8.40 31.00 -18.21
CA VAL A 124 8.13 29.69 -17.61
C VAL A 124 6.85 29.11 -18.21
N ARG A 125 5.78 29.91 -18.26
CA ARG A 125 4.49 29.48 -18.81
C ARG A 125 4.52 29.22 -20.31
N SER A 126 5.36 29.92 -21.08
CA SER A 126 5.49 29.66 -22.52
C SER A 126 6.28 28.38 -22.85
N GLY A 127 6.89 27.73 -21.85
CA GLY A 127 7.66 26.51 -22.04
C GLY A 127 9.00 26.71 -22.74
N GLN A 128 9.46 27.95 -22.91
CA GLN A 128 10.80 28.23 -23.43
C GLN A 128 11.92 27.78 -22.46
N TRP A 129 11.58 27.47 -21.20
CA TRP A 129 12.51 26.97 -20.18
C TRP A 129 12.43 25.45 -20.01
N LYS A 130 13.58 24.75 -20.03
CA LYS A 130 13.70 23.27 -20.02
C LYS A 130 14.51 22.70 -18.83
N GLY A 131 14.21 21.47 -18.39
CA GLY A 131 14.82 20.66 -17.31
C GLY A 131 15.77 19.57 -17.81
N PHE A 132 16.32 18.70 -16.92
CA PHE A 132 17.54 17.92 -17.21
C PHE A 132 17.41 16.84 -18.29
N SER A 133 16.20 16.30 -18.47
CA SER A 133 15.87 15.39 -19.57
C SER A 133 15.38 16.13 -20.83
N GLY A 134 15.42 17.47 -20.84
CA GLY A 134 14.97 18.35 -21.93
C GLY A 134 13.51 18.82 -21.85
N LYS A 135 12.75 18.37 -20.85
CA LYS A 135 11.31 18.70 -20.68
C LYS A 135 11.08 20.11 -20.14
N SER A 136 9.96 20.74 -20.50
CA SER A 136 9.53 22.01 -19.87
C SER A 136 9.19 21.82 -18.38
N ILE A 137 9.27 22.87 -17.59
CA ILE A 137 8.95 22.82 -16.14
C ILE A 137 7.45 22.61 -15.89
N THR A 138 7.14 21.77 -14.91
CA THR A 138 5.76 21.45 -14.48
C THR A 138 5.49 21.79 -13.03
N ASP A 139 6.49 21.76 -12.15
CA ASP A 139 6.32 21.93 -10.70
C ASP A 139 7.34 22.91 -10.10
N VAL A 140 6.89 23.73 -9.14
CA VAL A 140 7.67 24.75 -8.43
C VAL A 140 7.51 24.57 -6.91
N VAL A 141 8.59 24.50 -6.13
CA VAL A 141 8.53 24.25 -4.67
C VAL A 141 9.15 25.39 -3.90
N ASN A 142 8.50 25.83 -2.84
CA ASN A 142 8.97 26.87 -1.93
C ASN A 142 9.40 26.27 -0.58
N ILE A 143 10.60 26.59 -0.08
CA ILE A 143 11.10 26.14 1.22
C ILE A 143 11.32 27.35 2.13
N GLY A 144 10.57 27.46 3.22
CA GLY A 144 10.60 28.60 4.15
C GLY A 144 9.51 28.50 5.21
N ILE A 145 9.66 29.16 6.37
CA ILE A 145 8.72 29.06 7.51
C ILE A 145 8.04 30.39 7.88
N GLY A 146 6.82 30.32 8.42
CA GLY A 146 6.06 31.47 8.91
C GLY A 146 5.45 32.33 7.79
N GLY A 147 5.71 33.63 7.78
CA GLY A 147 5.15 34.57 6.78
C GLY A 147 5.65 34.34 5.35
N SER A 148 6.76 33.62 5.21
CA SER A 148 7.30 33.18 3.92
C SER A 148 6.65 31.89 3.38
N ASP A 149 5.59 31.38 4.05
CA ASP A 149 4.93 30.10 3.74
C ASP A 149 3.40 30.24 3.55
N LEU A 150 2.66 30.53 4.61
CA LEU A 150 1.20 30.39 4.65
C LEU A 150 0.43 31.32 3.67
N GLY A 151 0.94 32.52 3.32
CA GLY A 151 0.24 33.50 2.47
C GLY A 151 0.09 33.08 0.99
N PRO A 152 1.19 32.72 0.32
CA PRO A 152 1.16 32.13 -1.02
C PRO A 152 0.37 30.81 -1.12
N LEU A 153 0.46 29.94 -0.10
CA LEU A 153 -0.23 28.63 -0.08
C LEU A 153 -1.74 28.77 -0.24
N MET A 154 -2.36 29.56 0.61
CA MET A 154 -3.82 29.60 0.65
C MET A 154 -4.43 30.20 -0.65
N VAL A 155 -3.79 31.22 -1.26
CA VAL A 155 -4.29 31.85 -2.51
C VAL A 155 -4.31 30.87 -3.67
N THR A 156 -3.31 30.00 -3.73
CA THR A 156 -3.11 29.12 -4.88
C THR A 156 -4.11 27.96 -4.92
N GLU A 157 -4.46 27.35 -3.78
CA GLU A 157 -5.52 26.32 -3.72
C GLU A 157 -6.92 26.85 -4.04
N ALA A 158 -7.34 27.98 -3.46
CA ALA A 158 -8.74 28.45 -3.57
C ALA A 158 -9.18 28.83 -5.01
N LEU A 159 -8.26 29.33 -5.85
CA LEU A 159 -8.52 29.74 -7.24
C LEU A 159 -8.07 28.68 -8.26
N LYS A 160 -7.84 27.43 -7.84
CA LYS A 160 -7.35 26.32 -8.68
C LYS A 160 -7.94 26.25 -10.10
N PRO A 161 -9.25 26.55 -10.36
CA PRO A 161 -9.80 26.56 -11.71
C PRO A 161 -9.14 27.57 -12.67
N TYR A 162 -8.65 28.69 -12.15
CA TYR A 162 -8.06 29.78 -12.91
C TYR A 162 -6.58 29.52 -13.27
N SER A 163 -6.04 28.34 -12.93
CA SER A 163 -4.61 28.04 -13.05
C SER A 163 -4.15 27.56 -14.44
N SER A 164 -5.08 27.36 -15.39
CA SER A 164 -4.82 26.82 -16.74
C SER A 164 -3.62 27.48 -17.44
N GLY A 165 -2.84 26.65 -18.14
CA GLY A 165 -1.61 27.07 -18.84
C GLY A 165 -0.45 27.46 -17.93
N GLY A 166 -0.49 27.10 -16.64
CA GLY A 166 0.59 27.33 -15.67
C GLY A 166 1.12 26.05 -15.00
N PRO A 167 2.24 26.13 -14.26
CA PRO A 167 2.80 25.01 -13.51
C PRO A 167 2.14 24.82 -12.13
N ASN A 168 2.41 23.68 -11.48
CA ASN A 168 2.06 23.41 -10.10
C ASN A 168 3.05 24.00 -9.10
N VAL A 169 2.61 24.03 -7.85
CA VAL A 169 3.26 24.73 -6.74
C VAL A 169 3.22 23.93 -5.44
N TRP A 170 4.27 24.05 -4.64
CA TRP A 170 4.51 23.28 -3.41
C TRP A 170 5.19 24.10 -2.31
N PHE A 171 5.11 23.64 -1.06
CA PHE A 171 5.59 24.37 0.11
C PHE A 171 6.17 23.44 1.21
N VAL A 172 7.32 23.80 1.80
CA VAL A 172 7.93 23.11 2.96
C VAL A 172 8.44 24.13 3.96
N SER A 173 8.05 23.95 5.21
CA SER A 173 8.35 24.92 6.25
C SER A 173 8.91 24.33 7.52
N ASN A 174 8.26 23.29 8.05
CA ASN A 174 8.58 22.75 9.37
C ASN A 174 9.90 21.98 9.35
N ILE A 175 10.66 22.09 10.43
CA ILE A 175 11.92 21.36 10.65
C ILE A 175 11.74 19.89 10.99
N ASP A 176 10.54 19.47 11.38
CA ASP A 176 10.23 18.06 11.39
C ASP A 176 10.43 17.55 9.97
N GLY A 177 11.54 16.83 9.78
CA GLY A 177 11.95 16.37 8.48
C GLY A 177 10.83 15.65 7.73
N THR A 178 9.88 14.99 8.43
CA THR A 178 8.63 14.45 7.87
C THR A 178 7.91 15.45 6.92
N HIS A 179 7.92 16.79 7.19
CA HIS A 179 7.40 17.90 6.33
C HIS A 179 8.12 17.98 4.97
N MET A 180 9.45 17.91 4.94
CA MET A 180 10.21 17.82 3.69
C MET A 180 9.98 16.48 2.98
N ALA A 181 10.02 15.37 3.73
CA ALA A 181 9.83 14.01 3.23
C ALA A 181 8.47 13.78 2.56
N LYS A 182 7.39 14.45 3.04
CA LYS A 182 6.06 14.36 2.40
C LYS A 182 5.95 15.09 1.07
N THR A 183 6.70 16.17 0.88
CA THR A 183 6.51 17.04 -0.27
C THR A 183 7.31 16.53 -1.44
N LEU A 184 8.61 16.35 -1.22
CA LEU A 184 9.51 15.77 -2.19
C LEU A 184 8.96 14.49 -2.81
N ALA A 185 8.42 13.59 -1.98
CA ALA A 185 7.83 12.31 -2.39
C ALA A 185 6.72 12.41 -3.47
N GLN A 186 6.24 13.60 -3.84
CA GLN A 186 5.25 13.84 -4.91
C GLN A 186 5.80 14.56 -6.18
N LEU A 187 7.06 14.97 -6.19
CA LEU A 187 7.67 15.78 -7.27
C LEU A 187 8.41 14.91 -8.31
N ASN A 188 8.57 15.39 -9.55
CA ASN A 188 9.43 14.76 -10.57
C ASN A 188 10.74 15.52 -10.76
N ALA A 189 11.87 14.85 -10.53
CA ALA A 189 13.20 15.43 -10.60
C ALA A 189 13.58 16.02 -11.98
N GLU A 190 13.00 15.55 -13.08
CA GLU A 190 13.25 16.06 -14.44
C GLU A 190 12.57 17.39 -14.74
N THR A 191 11.47 17.72 -14.02
CA THR A 191 10.56 18.83 -14.35
C THR A 191 10.24 19.75 -13.16
N THR A 192 10.92 19.58 -12.02
CA THR A 192 10.69 20.36 -10.79
C THR A 192 11.75 21.43 -10.55
N LEU A 193 11.30 22.62 -10.12
CA LEU A 193 12.11 23.79 -9.73
C LEU A 193 11.95 24.08 -8.23
N PHE A 194 13.03 24.27 -7.47
CA PHE A 194 12.97 24.68 -6.05
C PHE A 194 13.31 26.17 -5.86
N ILE A 195 12.63 26.82 -4.90
CA ILE A 195 12.78 28.21 -4.45
C ILE A 195 12.97 28.18 -2.93
N ILE A 196 14.01 28.85 -2.41
CA ILE A 196 14.28 28.92 -0.96
C ILE A 196 13.94 30.32 -0.45
N ALA A 197 13.00 30.41 0.49
CA ALA A 197 12.38 31.64 0.95
C ALA A 197 12.61 31.90 2.45
N SER A 198 13.48 32.87 2.76
CA SER A 198 13.68 33.39 4.12
C SER A 198 14.25 34.81 4.03
N LYS A 199 13.74 35.74 4.85
CA LYS A 199 14.18 37.14 4.86
C LYS A 199 15.62 37.32 5.32
N THR A 200 16.06 36.46 6.24
CA THR A 200 17.41 36.51 6.86
C THR A 200 18.32 35.39 6.35
N PHE A 201 17.76 34.28 5.86
CA PHE A 201 18.45 33.14 5.25
C PHE A 201 19.31 32.26 6.16
N THR A 202 19.27 32.48 7.47
CA THR A 202 20.04 31.71 8.45
C THR A 202 19.15 30.85 9.36
N THR A 203 17.86 30.77 9.06
CA THR A 203 16.82 30.05 9.83
C THR A 203 17.06 28.54 9.83
N GLN A 204 17.27 27.95 11.02
CA GLN A 204 17.70 26.55 11.21
C GLN A 204 16.74 25.53 10.59
N GLU A 205 15.43 25.78 10.68
CA GLU A 205 14.38 24.95 10.12
C GLU A 205 14.43 24.89 8.58
N THR A 206 14.66 26.04 7.95
CA THR A 206 14.72 26.18 6.49
C THR A 206 15.96 25.52 5.90
N ILE A 207 17.12 25.64 6.56
CA ILE A 207 18.40 25.13 6.03
C ILE A 207 18.51 23.59 6.12
N THR A 208 18.17 22.96 7.26
CA THR A 208 18.17 21.48 7.42
C THR A 208 17.21 20.78 6.42
N ASN A 209 16.11 21.45 6.09
CA ASN A 209 15.15 21.06 5.06
C ASN A 209 15.75 21.08 3.65
N ALA A 210 16.44 22.17 3.29
CA ALA A 210 17.09 22.32 1.98
C ALA A 210 18.15 21.23 1.72
N GLU A 211 18.89 20.78 2.75
CA GLU A 211 19.82 19.65 2.66
C GLU A 211 19.11 18.29 2.47
N SER A 212 17.95 18.07 3.12
CA SER A 212 17.10 16.86 2.95
C SER A 212 16.47 16.75 1.54
N ALA A 213 16.12 17.88 0.91
CA ALA A 213 15.68 17.93 -0.50
C ALA A 213 16.76 17.52 -1.50
N ARG A 214 18.00 17.95 -1.24
CA ARG A 214 19.19 17.56 -2.00
C ARG A 214 19.45 16.04 -1.92
N GLU A 215 19.30 15.42 -0.75
CA GLU A 215 19.48 13.97 -0.55
C GLU A 215 18.35 13.11 -1.18
N TRP A 216 17.14 13.66 -1.31
CA TRP A 216 16.05 13.01 -2.08
C TRP A 216 16.26 13.07 -3.59
N PHE A 217 16.66 14.21 -4.14
CA PHE A 217 16.87 14.39 -5.58
C PHE A 217 17.89 13.39 -6.12
N LEU A 218 18.96 13.14 -5.35
CA LEU A 218 19.97 12.11 -5.63
C LEU A 218 19.40 10.68 -5.60
N LYS A 219 18.16 10.48 -5.16
CA LYS A 219 17.46 9.20 -5.06
C LYS A 219 16.32 8.98 -6.07
N THR A 220 15.84 9.96 -6.85
CA THR A 220 15.22 9.67 -8.17
C THR A 220 16.26 9.12 -9.18
N ALA A 221 17.52 9.04 -8.74
CA ALA A 221 18.63 8.26 -9.25
C ALA A 221 18.97 6.99 -8.35
N ASN A 222 17.94 6.41 -7.65
CA ASN A 222 17.68 5.20 -6.75
C ASN A 222 17.99 5.21 -5.18
N ASP A 223 17.12 4.84 -4.14
CA ASP A 223 15.77 5.29 -3.59
C ASP A 223 15.38 4.96 -2.05
N TRP A 224 14.21 5.42 -1.48
CA TRP A 224 13.63 5.33 -0.07
C TRP A 224 12.08 5.50 0.12
N VAL A 225 11.32 4.42 0.41
CA VAL A 225 10.04 4.28 1.17
C VAL A 225 9.89 2.77 1.49
N GLY A 226 9.24 2.34 2.59
CA GLY A 226 9.14 0.93 3.01
C GLY A 226 8.73 -0.05 1.89
N GLY A 227 9.65 -0.92 1.48
CA GLY A 227 9.68 -1.48 0.11
C GLY A 227 8.54 -2.40 -0.31
N ARG A 228 7.72 -2.94 0.61
CA ARG A 228 6.71 -3.97 0.28
C ARG A 228 5.32 -3.45 -0.10
N TYR A 229 5.01 -2.19 0.17
CA TYR A 229 3.73 -1.52 -0.16
C TYR A 229 3.91 -0.32 -1.10
N SER A 230 5.04 -0.22 -1.80
CA SER A 230 5.47 1.02 -2.46
C SER A 230 5.17 1.11 -3.96
N LEU A 231 4.64 0.06 -4.60
CA LEU A 231 4.42 0.06 -6.06
C LEU A 231 3.46 1.16 -6.55
N TRP A 232 2.64 1.69 -5.64
CA TRP A 232 1.67 2.76 -5.89
C TRP A 232 2.30 4.16 -6.03
N SER A 233 3.56 4.32 -5.64
CA SER A 233 4.27 5.62 -5.60
C SER A 233 5.17 5.83 -6.82
N ALA A 234 6.16 6.72 -6.72
CA ALA A 234 7.20 6.90 -7.74
C ALA A 234 7.96 5.62 -8.10
N ILE A 235 8.03 4.61 -7.22
CA ILE A 235 8.57 3.28 -7.55
C ILE A 235 7.81 2.63 -8.73
N GLY A 236 6.52 2.91 -8.84
CA GLY A 236 5.66 2.49 -9.96
C GLY A 236 5.96 3.17 -11.29
N LEU A 237 6.94 4.10 -11.38
CA LEU A 237 7.26 4.80 -12.63
C LEU A 237 7.57 3.83 -13.78
N SER A 238 8.28 2.73 -13.51
CA SER A 238 8.54 1.70 -14.53
C SER A 238 7.26 1.06 -15.05
N ILE A 239 6.26 0.86 -14.18
CA ILE A 239 4.92 0.35 -14.55
C ILE A 239 4.25 1.38 -15.45
N ALA A 240 4.17 2.64 -15.02
CA ALA A 240 3.55 3.72 -15.78
C ALA A 240 4.21 3.94 -17.16
N LEU A 241 5.54 3.84 -17.25
CA LEU A 241 6.29 3.89 -18.51
C LEU A 241 5.95 2.71 -19.41
N HIS A 242 5.78 1.51 -18.85
CA HIS A 242 5.55 0.30 -19.63
C HIS A 242 4.11 0.17 -20.15
N VAL A 243 3.12 0.47 -19.30
CA VAL A 243 1.69 0.28 -19.65
C VAL A 243 0.97 1.59 -20.01
N GLY A 244 1.63 2.73 -19.92
CA GLY A 244 1.04 4.06 -20.10
C GLY A 244 0.38 4.59 -18.82
N PHE A 245 0.41 5.91 -18.64
CA PHE A 245 -0.01 6.55 -17.40
C PHE A 245 -1.52 6.35 -17.12
N GLU A 246 -2.39 6.37 -18.14
CA GLU A 246 -3.83 6.10 -17.97
C GLU A 246 -4.11 4.70 -17.37
N ASN A 247 -3.32 3.70 -17.74
CA ASN A 247 -3.44 2.35 -17.17
C ASN A 247 -2.87 2.30 -15.74
N PHE A 248 -1.84 3.10 -15.44
CA PHE A 248 -1.35 3.26 -14.07
C PHE A 248 -2.37 3.97 -13.18
N GLU A 249 -3.08 5.00 -13.66
CA GLU A 249 -4.20 5.63 -12.95
C GLU A 249 -5.35 4.66 -12.71
N GLN A 250 -5.66 3.78 -13.67
CA GLN A 250 -6.63 2.70 -13.46
C GLN A 250 -6.18 1.73 -12.36
N LEU A 251 -4.89 1.35 -12.32
CA LEU A 251 -4.31 0.54 -11.26
C LEU A 251 -4.50 1.19 -9.89
N LEU A 252 -4.18 2.49 -9.75
CA LEU A 252 -4.42 3.25 -8.53
C LEU A 252 -5.91 3.34 -8.17
N SER A 253 -6.77 3.56 -9.17
CA SER A 253 -8.22 3.64 -8.98
C SER A 253 -8.81 2.33 -8.47
N GLY A 254 -8.27 1.20 -8.91
CA GLY A 254 -8.63 -0.13 -8.42
C GLY A 254 -8.29 -0.34 -6.95
N ALA A 255 -7.07 0.07 -6.54
CA ALA A 255 -6.68 0.04 -5.14
C ALA A 255 -7.60 0.95 -4.30
N HIS A 256 -7.83 2.18 -4.74
CA HIS A 256 -8.70 3.14 -4.06
C HIS A 256 -10.16 2.64 -3.92
N TRP A 257 -10.67 1.94 -4.92
CA TRP A 257 -11.97 1.28 -4.85
C TRP A 257 -12.03 0.27 -3.70
N MET A 258 -11.01 -0.57 -3.56
CA MET A 258 -10.91 -1.55 -2.48
C MET A 258 -10.70 -0.88 -1.12
N ASP A 259 -9.99 0.24 -1.05
CA ASP A 259 -9.86 1.05 0.18
C ASP A 259 -11.24 1.54 0.65
N ASN A 260 -12.06 2.05 -0.27
CA ASN A 260 -13.40 2.53 0.04
C ASN A 260 -14.31 1.38 0.50
N HIS A 261 -14.24 0.22 -0.17
CA HIS A 261 -14.94 -0.99 0.27
C HIS A 261 -14.50 -1.40 1.68
N PHE A 262 -13.19 -1.53 1.91
CA PHE A 262 -12.62 -1.90 3.21
C PHE A 262 -13.05 -0.93 4.32
N ARG A 263 -13.10 0.37 4.02
CA ARG A 263 -13.46 1.41 4.99
C ARG A 263 -14.95 1.45 5.31
N SER A 264 -15.82 1.20 4.33
CA SER A 264 -17.25 1.51 4.44
C SER A 264 -18.17 0.28 4.55
N ALA A 265 -17.76 -0.88 4.03
CA ALA A 265 -18.57 -2.08 4.07
C ALA A 265 -18.71 -2.63 5.51
N PRO A 266 -19.90 -3.09 5.93
CA PRO A 266 -20.08 -3.80 7.19
C PRO A 266 -19.13 -5.01 7.29
N LEU A 267 -18.56 -5.29 8.46
CA LEU A 267 -17.51 -6.31 8.63
C LEU A 267 -17.90 -7.69 8.08
N GLN A 268 -19.16 -8.09 8.24
CA GLN A 268 -19.71 -9.36 7.74
C GLN A 268 -19.84 -9.43 6.21
N GLN A 269 -19.65 -8.32 5.50
CA GLN A 269 -19.66 -8.19 4.04
C GLN A 269 -18.33 -7.59 3.52
N ASN A 270 -17.33 -7.46 4.39
CA ASN A 270 -16.08 -6.81 4.08
C ASN A 270 -15.03 -7.86 3.68
N VAL A 271 -14.67 -7.87 2.39
CA VAL A 271 -13.89 -8.95 1.78
C VAL A 271 -12.51 -9.11 2.46
N PRO A 272 -11.68 -8.06 2.59
CA PRO A 272 -10.40 -8.17 3.32
C PRO A 272 -10.55 -8.69 4.76
N VAL A 273 -11.58 -8.24 5.48
CA VAL A 273 -11.84 -8.66 6.86
C VAL A 273 -12.17 -10.15 6.91
N LEU A 274 -13.07 -10.64 6.05
CA LEU A 274 -13.45 -12.05 6.02
C LEU A 274 -12.26 -12.95 5.65
N LEU A 275 -11.43 -12.55 4.68
CA LEU A 275 -10.21 -13.28 4.33
C LEU A 275 -9.22 -13.31 5.51
N ALA A 276 -9.08 -12.21 6.24
CA ALA A 276 -8.22 -12.14 7.42
C ALA A 276 -8.72 -13.06 8.54
N LEU A 277 -10.03 -13.05 8.82
CA LEU A 277 -10.66 -13.90 9.82
C LEU A 277 -10.52 -15.38 9.50
N LEU A 278 -10.67 -15.79 8.23
CA LEU A 278 -10.39 -17.16 7.80
C LEU A 278 -8.92 -17.53 8.00
N GLY A 279 -8.00 -16.61 7.70
CA GLY A 279 -6.58 -16.83 7.96
C GLY A 279 -6.29 -17.02 9.46
N VAL A 280 -6.82 -16.15 10.32
CA VAL A 280 -6.70 -16.28 11.79
C VAL A 280 -7.30 -17.61 12.27
N TRP A 281 -8.43 -18.02 11.70
CA TRP A 281 -9.06 -19.30 12.01
C TRP A 281 -8.11 -20.48 11.74
N TYR A 282 -7.51 -20.53 10.55
CA TYR A 282 -6.62 -21.64 10.21
C TYR A 282 -5.26 -21.57 10.91
N ILE A 283 -4.69 -20.38 11.07
CA ILE A 283 -3.40 -20.18 11.73
C ILE A 283 -3.49 -20.50 13.22
N ASN A 284 -4.43 -19.86 13.93
CA ASN A 284 -4.44 -19.90 15.38
C ASN A 284 -5.17 -21.09 15.98
N PHE A 285 -6.08 -21.73 15.23
CA PHE A 285 -6.84 -22.88 15.72
C PHE A 285 -6.41 -24.18 15.02
N PHE A 286 -6.39 -24.21 13.68
CA PHE A 286 -5.92 -25.38 12.92
C PHE A 286 -4.39 -25.52 12.84
N GLN A 287 -3.63 -24.57 13.38
CA GLN A 287 -2.16 -24.57 13.37
C GLN A 287 -1.58 -24.67 11.95
N ALA A 288 -2.27 -24.12 10.96
CA ALA A 288 -1.78 -24.10 9.58
C ALA A 288 -0.63 -23.08 9.48
N GLU A 289 0.59 -23.58 9.33
CA GLU A 289 1.80 -22.75 9.24
C GLU A 289 1.92 -21.98 7.91
N THR A 290 1.22 -22.43 6.87
CA THR A 290 1.41 -21.92 5.50
C THR A 290 0.10 -21.47 4.86
N HIS A 291 0.18 -20.51 3.95
CA HIS A 291 -0.94 -20.05 3.11
C HIS A 291 -0.54 -20.06 1.64
N ALA A 292 -1.24 -20.84 0.82
CA ALA A 292 -0.92 -20.97 -0.61
C ALA A 292 -1.68 -19.94 -1.46
N MET A 293 -1.00 -19.23 -2.36
CA MET A 293 -1.60 -18.32 -3.33
C MET A 293 -1.40 -18.85 -4.75
N LEU A 294 -2.49 -19.27 -5.39
CA LEU A 294 -2.47 -20.12 -6.59
C LEU A 294 -3.24 -19.45 -7.74
N PRO A 295 -2.65 -18.43 -8.40
CA PRO A 295 -3.32 -17.75 -9.51
C PRO A 295 -3.33 -18.65 -10.77
N TYR A 296 -4.50 -18.88 -11.34
CA TYR A 296 -4.68 -19.53 -12.64
C TYR A 296 -4.59 -18.48 -13.74
N ASP A 297 -3.45 -17.79 -13.79
CA ASP A 297 -3.12 -16.77 -14.76
C ASP A 297 -1.58 -16.63 -14.84
N GLN A 298 -1.02 -16.75 -16.05
CA GLN A 298 0.43 -16.74 -16.24
C GLN A 298 1.04 -15.35 -16.06
N TYR A 299 0.30 -14.26 -16.29
CA TYR A 299 0.79 -12.90 -16.00
C TYR A 299 0.96 -12.68 -14.49
N MET A 300 0.20 -13.40 -13.66
CA MET A 300 0.29 -13.38 -12.20
C MET A 300 1.41 -14.28 -11.63
N HIS A 301 2.37 -14.76 -12.42
CA HIS A 301 3.42 -15.68 -11.94
C HIS A 301 4.35 -15.13 -10.84
N ARG A 302 4.35 -13.81 -10.60
CA ARG A 302 5.07 -13.19 -9.47
C ARG A 302 4.15 -12.75 -8.33
N PHE A 303 2.84 -13.00 -8.42
CA PHE A 303 1.86 -12.53 -7.43
C PHE A 303 2.09 -13.17 -6.05
N ALA A 304 2.32 -14.49 -5.99
CA ALA A 304 2.65 -15.17 -4.73
C ALA A 304 3.97 -14.65 -4.13
N ALA A 305 5.01 -14.47 -4.95
CA ALA A 305 6.30 -13.94 -4.50
C ALA A 305 6.22 -12.48 -4.02
N TYR A 306 5.36 -11.66 -4.63
CA TYR A 306 5.09 -10.31 -4.14
C TYR A 306 4.48 -10.35 -2.73
N PHE A 307 3.49 -11.22 -2.51
CA PHE A 307 2.86 -11.38 -1.19
C PHE A 307 3.66 -12.21 -0.18
N GLN A 308 4.69 -12.95 -0.59
CA GLN A 308 5.71 -13.44 0.34
C GLN A 308 6.31 -12.30 1.13
N GLN A 309 6.76 -11.24 0.44
CA GLN A 309 7.26 -10.06 1.12
C GLN A 309 6.12 -9.32 1.84
N GLY A 310 5.00 -9.06 1.14
CA GLY A 310 3.88 -8.30 1.67
C GLY A 310 3.31 -8.85 2.99
N ASP A 311 3.14 -10.16 3.10
CA ASP A 311 2.58 -10.83 4.28
C ASP A 311 3.66 -11.16 5.32
N MET A 312 4.71 -11.91 4.92
CA MET A 312 5.67 -12.48 5.87
C MET A 312 6.54 -11.41 6.52
N GLU A 313 7.01 -10.40 5.77
CA GLU A 313 7.82 -9.31 6.34
C GLU A 313 6.96 -8.37 7.21
N SER A 314 5.65 -8.29 6.94
CA SER A 314 4.71 -7.52 7.75
C SER A 314 4.36 -8.22 9.06
N ASN A 315 3.86 -9.45 8.98
CA ASN A 315 3.22 -10.15 10.09
C ASN A 315 4.08 -11.27 10.71
N GLY A 316 5.27 -11.56 10.18
CA GLY A 316 6.28 -12.44 10.77
C GLY A 316 6.92 -11.85 12.03
N LYS A 317 6.10 -11.55 13.04
CA LYS A 317 6.46 -10.81 14.26
C LYS A 317 6.09 -11.62 15.49
N TYR A 318 6.77 -11.31 16.60
CA TYR A 318 6.52 -11.99 17.87
C TYR A 318 6.40 -11.04 19.08
N ILE A 319 6.56 -9.72 18.86
CA ILE A 319 6.41 -8.69 19.89
C ILE A 319 5.15 -7.87 19.62
N THR A 320 4.33 -7.70 20.65
CA THR A 320 3.11 -6.90 20.58
C THR A 320 3.39 -5.42 20.81
N LYS A 321 2.39 -4.57 20.54
CA LYS A 321 2.48 -3.11 20.69
C LYS A 321 2.87 -2.63 22.10
N ASP A 322 2.54 -3.39 23.14
CA ASP A 322 2.91 -3.11 24.54
C ASP A 322 4.29 -3.69 24.94
N GLY A 323 5.03 -4.28 23.99
CA GLY A 323 6.36 -4.85 24.19
C GLY A 323 6.36 -6.29 24.73
N SER A 324 5.18 -6.90 24.95
CA SER A 324 5.10 -8.29 25.39
C SER A 324 5.35 -9.28 24.24
N ARG A 325 5.77 -10.51 24.57
CA ARG A 325 5.94 -11.59 23.59
C ARG A 325 4.62 -12.32 23.38
N VAL A 326 4.27 -12.61 22.12
CA VAL A 326 3.10 -13.42 21.79
C VAL A 326 3.26 -14.86 22.28
N ASN A 327 2.14 -15.48 22.66
CA ASN A 327 2.02 -16.91 23.00
C ASN A 327 1.09 -17.65 22.01
N TYR A 328 0.93 -17.10 20.80
CA TYR A 328 0.13 -17.59 19.68
C TYR A 328 0.90 -17.38 18.38
N HIS A 329 0.52 -18.12 17.32
CA HIS A 329 1.09 -17.93 15.98
C HIS A 329 0.65 -16.60 15.34
N THR A 330 1.51 -16.03 14.50
CA THR A 330 1.25 -14.79 13.74
C THR A 330 1.31 -15.06 12.23
N GLY A 331 1.98 -14.22 11.42
CA GLY A 331 1.97 -14.35 9.96
C GLY A 331 2.41 -15.74 9.46
N PRO A 332 1.72 -16.31 8.46
CA PRO A 332 2.04 -17.63 7.91
C PRO A 332 3.22 -17.56 6.93
N ILE A 333 3.76 -18.71 6.54
CA ILE A 333 4.63 -18.83 5.38
C ILE A 333 3.76 -18.77 4.11
N VAL A 334 3.92 -17.72 3.32
CA VAL A 334 3.21 -17.57 2.03
C VAL A 334 4.02 -18.22 0.91
N TRP A 335 3.35 -18.93 0.01
CA TRP A 335 4.00 -19.56 -1.15
C TRP A 335 3.00 -19.87 -2.26
N GLY A 336 3.49 -20.23 -3.45
CA GLY A 336 2.65 -20.67 -4.56
C GLY A 336 3.27 -20.43 -5.92
N GLU A 337 2.67 -21.06 -6.94
CA GLU A 337 3.01 -20.94 -8.36
C GLU A 337 1.71 -20.95 -9.18
N PRO A 338 1.71 -20.43 -10.42
CA PRO A 338 0.54 -20.43 -11.26
C PRO A 338 -0.07 -21.80 -11.53
N GLY A 339 -1.39 -21.83 -11.61
CA GLY A 339 -2.12 -22.92 -12.23
C GLY A 339 -1.93 -22.89 -13.76
N THR A 340 -1.81 -24.03 -14.45
CA THR A 340 -1.91 -25.41 -13.93
C THR A 340 -0.57 -25.99 -13.52
N ASN A 341 0.54 -25.27 -13.65
CA ASN A 341 1.90 -25.76 -13.39
C ASN A 341 2.06 -26.36 -11.99
N GLY A 342 1.52 -25.69 -10.96
CA GLY A 342 1.54 -26.20 -9.58
C GLY A 342 0.93 -27.60 -9.42
N GLN A 343 -0.06 -27.97 -10.25
CA GLN A 343 -0.67 -29.29 -10.25
C GLN A 343 0.33 -30.41 -10.57
N HIS A 344 1.33 -30.08 -11.38
CA HIS A 344 2.39 -30.99 -11.81
C HIS A 344 3.68 -30.82 -11.01
N ALA A 345 3.64 -30.09 -9.89
CA ALA A 345 4.79 -29.84 -9.03
C ALA A 345 4.51 -30.27 -7.58
N PHE A 346 3.63 -29.55 -6.87
CA PHE A 346 3.47 -29.70 -5.42
C PHE A 346 2.04 -30.00 -4.97
N TYR A 347 1.05 -30.01 -5.87
CA TYR A 347 -0.34 -30.35 -5.48
C TYR A 347 -0.47 -31.79 -4.98
N GLN A 348 0.47 -32.69 -5.33
CA GLN A 348 0.58 -34.01 -4.70
C GLN A 348 0.63 -33.90 -3.17
N LEU A 349 1.47 -33.00 -2.65
CA LEU A 349 1.58 -32.75 -1.21
C LEU A 349 0.33 -32.08 -0.66
N ILE A 350 -0.27 -31.14 -1.39
CA ILE A 350 -1.51 -30.50 -0.96
C ILE A 350 -2.62 -31.56 -0.82
N HIS A 351 -2.75 -32.48 -1.76
CA HIS A 351 -3.82 -33.48 -1.79
C HIS A 351 -3.62 -34.66 -0.83
N GLN A 352 -2.41 -35.23 -0.78
CA GLN A 352 -2.15 -36.48 -0.06
C GLN A 352 -1.01 -36.37 0.97
N GLY A 353 -0.49 -35.16 1.19
CA GLY A 353 0.45 -34.89 2.26
C GLY A 353 -0.23 -34.75 3.62
N THR A 354 0.59 -34.57 4.65
CA THR A 354 0.17 -34.53 6.06
C THR A 354 -0.03 -33.11 6.59
N ARG A 355 -0.05 -32.11 5.71
CA ARG A 355 -0.15 -30.68 6.09
C ARG A 355 -1.52 -30.11 5.73
N MET A 356 -2.09 -29.31 6.64
CA MET A 356 -3.24 -28.46 6.35
C MET A 356 -2.73 -27.18 5.68
N ILE A 357 -3.16 -26.93 4.45
CA ILE A 357 -2.71 -25.80 3.64
C ILE A 357 -3.95 -25.07 3.12
N PRO A 358 -4.42 -24.01 3.80
CA PRO A 358 -5.38 -23.08 3.22
C PRO A 358 -4.84 -22.50 1.92
N ALA A 359 -5.69 -22.45 0.89
CA ALA A 359 -5.29 -22.01 -0.44
C ALA A 359 -6.25 -21.00 -1.06
N ASP A 360 -5.73 -19.88 -1.54
CA ASP A 360 -6.48 -18.91 -2.35
C ASP A 360 -6.23 -19.21 -3.84
N PHE A 361 -7.29 -19.62 -4.54
CA PHE A 361 -7.31 -19.81 -5.98
C PHE A 361 -7.85 -18.53 -6.64
N LEU A 362 -7.12 -17.99 -7.61
CA LEU A 362 -7.49 -16.74 -8.30
C LEU A 362 -7.61 -16.97 -9.81
N ILE A 363 -8.66 -16.45 -10.47
CA ILE A 363 -8.78 -16.56 -11.93
C ILE A 363 -9.60 -15.41 -12.56
N PRO A 364 -9.18 -14.86 -13.72
CA PRO A 364 -10.04 -14.03 -14.53
C PRO A 364 -11.06 -14.88 -15.33
N ALA A 365 -12.32 -14.47 -15.35
CA ALA A 365 -13.35 -15.07 -16.21
C ALA A 365 -13.03 -14.87 -17.71
N GLN A 366 -12.36 -13.78 -18.07
CA GLN A 366 -11.96 -13.42 -19.42
C GLN A 366 -10.44 -13.41 -19.57
N SER A 367 -9.92 -14.23 -20.49
CA SER A 367 -8.49 -14.22 -20.86
C SER A 367 -8.10 -12.93 -21.57
N GLN A 368 -6.84 -12.50 -21.40
CA GLN A 368 -6.22 -11.50 -22.27
C GLN A 368 -5.99 -12.06 -23.69
N HIS A 369 -5.83 -13.38 -23.81
CA HIS A 369 -5.47 -14.07 -25.06
C HIS A 369 -6.47 -15.21 -25.34
N PRO A 370 -7.64 -14.93 -25.93
CA PRO A 370 -8.68 -15.93 -26.21
C PRO A 370 -8.38 -16.80 -27.43
N ILE A 371 -7.15 -17.33 -27.52
CA ILE A 371 -6.66 -18.13 -28.65
C ILE A 371 -7.46 -19.42 -28.82
N ARG A 372 -7.50 -19.93 -30.07
CA ARG A 372 -8.25 -21.14 -30.46
C ARG A 372 -9.71 -21.11 -29.99
N ASN A 373 -10.40 -20.01 -30.23
CA ASN A 373 -11.79 -19.79 -29.78
C ASN A 373 -11.96 -20.01 -28.26
N ASN A 374 -11.02 -19.44 -27.50
CA ASN A 374 -10.96 -19.51 -26.04
C ASN A 374 -10.78 -20.94 -25.47
N LEU A 375 -10.38 -21.92 -26.28
CA LEU A 375 -10.20 -23.32 -25.83
C LEU A 375 -9.22 -23.42 -24.67
N HIS A 376 -8.09 -22.72 -24.74
CA HIS A 376 -7.08 -22.72 -23.67
C HIS A 376 -7.68 -22.21 -22.35
N HIS A 377 -8.43 -21.10 -22.37
CA HIS A 377 -9.04 -20.55 -21.16
C HIS A 377 -10.14 -21.44 -20.60
N LYS A 378 -10.93 -22.12 -21.47
CA LYS A 378 -11.92 -23.10 -21.02
C LYS A 378 -11.27 -24.26 -20.25
N ILE A 379 -10.15 -24.78 -20.75
CA ILE A 379 -9.40 -25.84 -20.07
C ILE A 379 -8.80 -25.32 -18.75
N LEU A 380 -8.27 -24.08 -18.73
CA LEU A 380 -7.74 -23.45 -17.53
C LEU A 380 -8.82 -23.29 -16.44
N VAL A 381 -10.00 -22.78 -16.80
CA VAL A 381 -11.16 -22.63 -15.89
C VAL A 381 -11.65 -24.00 -15.41
N ALA A 382 -11.72 -25.01 -16.28
CA ALA A 382 -12.09 -26.36 -15.87
C ALA A 382 -11.14 -26.91 -14.80
N ASN A 383 -9.83 -26.70 -14.96
CA ASN A 383 -8.82 -27.10 -13.99
C ASN A 383 -8.86 -26.27 -12.69
N PHE A 384 -9.19 -24.98 -12.75
CA PHE A 384 -9.40 -24.13 -11.58
C PHE A 384 -10.55 -24.66 -10.71
N LEU A 385 -11.68 -24.94 -11.34
CA LEU A 385 -12.88 -25.45 -10.66
C LEU A 385 -12.63 -26.87 -10.13
N ALA A 386 -12.07 -27.75 -10.95
CA ALA A 386 -11.84 -29.15 -10.58
C ALA A 386 -10.87 -29.31 -9.40
N GLN A 387 -9.85 -28.45 -9.28
CA GLN A 387 -8.88 -28.57 -8.17
C GLN A 387 -9.50 -28.18 -6.83
N THR A 388 -10.25 -27.08 -6.76
CA THR A 388 -10.94 -26.68 -5.52
C THR A 388 -12.05 -27.68 -5.14
N GLU A 389 -12.77 -28.22 -6.13
CA GLU A 389 -13.73 -29.30 -5.92
C GLU A 389 -13.05 -30.57 -5.41
N ALA A 390 -11.91 -30.98 -5.98
CA ALA A 390 -11.17 -32.16 -5.55
C ALA A 390 -10.61 -32.01 -4.14
N LEU A 391 -10.09 -30.83 -3.77
CA LEU A 391 -9.61 -30.53 -2.42
C LEU A 391 -10.73 -30.64 -1.39
N MET A 392 -11.92 -30.15 -1.73
CA MET A 392 -13.11 -30.25 -0.88
C MET A 392 -13.59 -31.70 -0.77
N LYS A 393 -13.86 -32.35 -1.91
CA LYS A 393 -14.53 -33.66 -1.95
C LYS A 393 -13.61 -34.81 -1.56
N GLY A 394 -12.37 -34.82 -2.03
CA GLY A 394 -11.56 -36.03 -2.04
C GLY A 394 -12.15 -37.13 -2.93
N LYS A 395 -11.66 -38.35 -2.72
CA LYS A 395 -12.06 -39.59 -3.39
C LYS A 395 -12.02 -40.72 -2.38
N THR A 396 -13.19 -41.27 -2.08
CA THR A 396 -13.36 -42.35 -1.11
C THR A 396 -12.73 -43.66 -1.60
N SER A 397 -12.50 -44.59 -0.67
CA SER A 397 -12.00 -45.93 -0.99
C SER A 397 -12.90 -46.66 -2.00
N ASP A 398 -14.23 -46.52 -1.90
CA ASP A 398 -15.17 -47.18 -2.82
C ASP A 398 -15.16 -46.58 -4.23
N GLU A 399 -14.98 -45.26 -4.34
CA GLU A 399 -14.78 -44.60 -5.63
C GLU A 399 -13.47 -45.04 -6.27
N ALA A 400 -12.37 -45.02 -5.51
CA ALA A 400 -11.05 -45.44 -6.00
C ALA A 400 -11.02 -46.93 -6.41
N ARG A 401 -11.66 -47.81 -5.63
CA ARG A 401 -11.77 -49.25 -5.94
C ARG A 401 -12.50 -49.47 -7.27
N ARG A 402 -13.66 -48.84 -7.46
CA ARG A 402 -14.43 -48.95 -8.71
C ARG A 402 -13.64 -48.49 -9.92
N GLU A 403 -12.85 -47.42 -9.80
CA GLU A 403 -11.96 -46.96 -10.87
C GLU A 403 -10.84 -47.96 -11.20
N LEU A 404 -10.20 -48.55 -10.17
CA LEU A 404 -9.14 -49.54 -10.35
C LEU A 404 -9.66 -50.83 -11.00
N GLU A 405 -10.84 -51.30 -10.60
CA GLU A 405 -11.50 -52.47 -11.19
C GLU A 405 -11.88 -52.22 -12.65
N ALA A 406 -12.43 -51.05 -12.97
CA ALA A 406 -12.75 -50.65 -14.34
C ALA A 406 -11.49 -50.54 -15.23
N GLY A 407 -10.34 -50.18 -14.65
CA GLY A 407 -9.03 -50.21 -15.30
C GLY A 407 -8.41 -51.60 -15.44
N GLY A 408 -9.09 -52.66 -14.97
CA GLY A 408 -8.66 -54.04 -15.09
C GLY A 408 -7.76 -54.58 -13.97
N LEU A 409 -7.47 -53.78 -12.93
CA LEU A 409 -6.72 -54.24 -11.76
C LEU A 409 -7.60 -55.12 -10.85
N LYS A 410 -7.06 -56.21 -10.32
CA LYS A 410 -7.76 -57.15 -9.43
C LYS A 410 -6.83 -57.77 -8.39
N GLY A 411 -7.41 -58.38 -7.36
CA GLY A 411 -6.68 -59.16 -6.34
C GLY A 411 -5.65 -58.32 -5.60
N ASP A 412 -4.53 -58.93 -5.23
CA ASP A 412 -3.47 -58.32 -4.41
C ASP A 412 -2.92 -57.01 -4.98
N ALA A 413 -2.86 -56.88 -6.32
CA ALA A 413 -2.38 -55.65 -6.96
C ALA A 413 -3.33 -54.47 -6.73
N LEU A 414 -4.64 -54.72 -6.71
CA LEU A 414 -5.65 -53.70 -6.38
C LEU A 414 -5.56 -53.32 -4.92
N GLU A 415 -5.56 -54.29 -4.01
CA GLU A 415 -5.54 -54.01 -2.56
C GLU A 415 -4.30 -53.21 -2.15
N LYS A 416 -3.14 -53.51 -2.77
CA LYS A 416 -1.91 -52.75 -2.55
C LYS A 416 -2.00 -51.32 -3.09
N LEU A 417 -2.61 -51.09 -4.26
CA LEU A 417 -2.67 -49.77 -4.88
C LEU A 417 -3.79 -48.88 -4.32
N LEU A 418 -4.89 -49.48 -3.85
CA LEU A 418 -6.08 -48.79 -3.39
C LEU A 418 -5.82 -47.65 -2.39
N PRO A 419 -5.10 -47.85 -1.27
CA PRO A 419 -4.88 -46.77 -0.30
C PRO A 419 -4.13 -45.58 -0.90
N HIS A 420 -3.28 -45.80 -1.91
CA HIS A 420 -2.56 -44.73 -2.61
C HIS A 420 -3.44 -43.93 -3.58
N LYS A 421 -4.63 -44.45 -3.94
CA LYS A 421 -5.60 -43.80 -4.84
C LYS A 421 -6.73 -43.09 -4.09
N VAL A 422 -6.77 -43.20 -2.76
CA VAL A 422 -7.70 -42.48 -1.90
C VAL A 422 -7.23 -41.04 -1.71
N PHE A 423 -8.18 -40.11 -1.71
CA PHE A 423 -7.96 -38.71 -1.40
C PHE A 423 -8.90 -38.34 -0.25
N GLU A 424 -8.35 -37.94 0.90
CA GLU A 424 -9.16 -37.66 2.09
C GLU A 424 -10.10 -36.45 1.92
N GLY A 425 -9.74 -35.52 1.03
CA GLY A 425 -10.49 -34.28 0.84
C GLY A 425 -10.47 -33.39 2.08
N ASN A 426 -11.56 -32.64 2.29
CA ASN A 426 -11.74 -31.70 3.40
C ASN A 426 -10.59 -30.68 3.53
N LYS A 427 -10.00 -30.25 2.41
CA LYS A 427 -8.90 -29.27 2.36
C LYS A 427 -9.41 -27.90 1.91
N PRO A 428 -9.36 -26.87 2.76
CA PRO A 428 -10.07 -25.62 2.52
C PRO A 428 -9.42 -24.77 1.44
N SER A 429 -10.26 -24.10 0.64
CA SER A 429 -9.82 -23.13 -0.36
C SER A 429 -10.78 -21.95 -0.48
N ASN A 430 -10.25 -20.76 -0.77
CA ASN A 430 -11.04 -19.64 -1.29
C ASN A 430 -10.93 -19.60 -2.82
N SER A 431 -12.03 -19.28 -3.50
CA SER A 431 -12.06 -19.07 -4.96
C SER A 431 -12.40 -17.62 -5.26
N ILE A 432 -11.39 -16.86 -5.72
CA ILE A 432 -11.49 -15.44 -6.03
C ILE A 432 -11.58 -15.29 -7.55
N VAL A 433 -12.79 -15.06 -8.05
CA VAL A 433 -13.08 -14.94 -9.48
C VAL A 433 -13.39 -13.49 -9.81
N PHE A 434 -12.75 -12.97 -10.85
CA PHE A 434 -12.95 -11.59 -11.30
C PHE A 434 -13.14 -11.54 -12.82
N LYS A 435 -13.78 -10.49 -13.34
CA LYS A 435 -14.18 -10.45 -14.76
C LYS A 435 -12.98 -10.58 -15.71
N LYS A 436 -11.95 -9.77 -15.51
CA LYS A 436 -10.74 -9.72 -16.34
C LYS A 436 -9.60 -9.13 -15.52
N LEU A 437 -8.36 -9.54 -15.74
CA LEU A 437 -7.19 -8.94 -15.10
C LEU A 437 -6.81 -7.62 -15.79
N SER A 438 -7.60 -6.57 -15.57
CA SER A 438 -7.28 -5.20 -15.98
C SER A 438 -6.35 -4.52 -14.96
N PRO A 439 -5.72 -3.37 -15.30
CA PRO A 439 -4.96 -2.59 -14.31
C PRO A 439 -5.78 -2.29 -13.06
N PHE A 440 -7.03 -1.82 -13.22
CA PHE A 440 -7.96 -1.62 -12.11
C PHE A 440 -8.17 -2.87 -11.27
N MET A 441 -8.46 -4.02 -11.89
CA MET A 441 -8.71 -5.25 -11.12
C MET A 441 -7.46 -5.72 -10.38
N LEU A 442 -6.28 -5.61 -10.99
CA LEU A 442 -5.02 -5.92 -10.31
C LEU A 442 -4.82 -5.01 -9.10
N GLY A 443 -5.13 -3.71 -9.22
CA GLY A 443 -5.04 -2.74 -8.12
C GLY A 443 -5.95 -3.12 -6.96
N ALA A 444 -7.21 -3.45 -7.25
CA ALA A 444 -8.18 -3.87 -6.26
C ALA A 444 -7.76 -5.17 -5.55
N LEU A 445 -7.25 -6.15 -6.30
CA LEU A 445 -6.77 -7.42 -5.74
C LEU A 445 -5.55 -7.21 -4.84
N VAL A 446 -4.59 -6.37 -5.22
CA VAL A 446 -3.41 -6.14 -4.38
C VAL A 446 -3.83 -5.44 -3.07
N ALA A 447 -4.57 -4.34 -3.14
CA ALA A 447 -5.08 -3.62 -1.96
C ALA A 447 -5.94 -4.51 -1.04
N MET A 448 -6.70 -5.46 -1.61
CA MET A 448 -7.48 -6.42 -0.82
C MET A 448 -6.61 -7.26 0.12
N TYR A 449 -5.46 -7.74 -0.38
CA TYR A 449 -4.51 -8.49 0.44
C TYR A 449 -3.72 -7.58 1.38
N GLU A 450 -3.40 -6.34 0.99
CA GLU A 450 -2.80 -5.36 1.92
C GLU A 450 -3.70 -5.14 3.15
N HIS A 451 -5.01 -4.96 2.94
CA HIS A 451 -5.99 -4.82 4.02
C HIS A 451 -6.20 -6.12 4.80
N LYS A 452 -6.16 -7.29 4.15
CA LYS A 452 -6.16 -8.60 4.85
C LYS A 452 -4.99 -8.67 5.84
N ILE A 453 -3.78 -8.35 5.38
CA ILE A 453 -2.55 -8.37 6.18
C ILE A 453 -2.66 -7.40 7.36
N PHE A 454 -3.19 -6.19 7.12
CA PHE A 454 -3.45 -5.21 8.18
C PHE A 454 -4.40 -5.74 9.25
N VAL A 455 -5.57 -6.28 8.86
CA VAL A 455 -6.57 -6.79 9.82
C VAL A 455 -5.96 -7.90 10.70
N GLN A 456 -5.21 -8.83 10.11
CA GLN A 456 -4.53 -9.88 10.87
C GLN A 456 -3.52 -9.31 11.88
N GLY A 457 -2.69 -8.36 11.45
CA GLY A 457 -1.70 -7.71 12.32
C GLY A 457 -2.34 -6.98 13.51
N VAL A 458 -3.46 -6.29 13.26
CA VAL A 458 -4.26 -5.65 14.33
C VAL A 458 -4.82 -6.69 15.30
N MET A 459 -5.40 -7.79 14.80
CA MET A 459 -5.92 -8.86 15.65
C MET A 459 -4.84 -9.51 16.52
N TRP A 460 -3.63 -9.68 15.98
CA TRP A 460 -2.49 -10.20 16.72
C TRP A 460 -1.80 -9.16 17.62
N ASN A 461 -2.25 -7.91 17.61
CA ASN A 461 -1.67 -6.79 18.36
C ASN A 461 -0.17 -6.56 18.06
N ILE A 462 0.25 -6.80 16.82
CA ILE A 462 1.63 -6.62 16.33
C ILE A 462 1.74 -5.40 15.40
N ASN A 463 2.97 -5.00 15.08
CA ASN A 463 3.22 -3.95 14.09
C ASN A 463 3.49 -4.55 12.70
N SER A 464 2.53 -4.43 11.78
CA SER A 464 2.69 -4.91 10.38
C SER A 464 3.68 -4.08 9.54
N TYR A 465 4.14 -2.94 10.04
CA TYR A 465 4.79 -1.92 9.21
C TYR A 465 6.27 -1.68 9.53
N ASP A 466 6.85 -2.37 10.51
CA ASP A 466 8.30 -2.40 10.73
C ASP A 466 8.96 -3.68 10.17
N GLN A 467 10.29 -3.78 10.24
CA GLN A 467 11.06 -4.97 9.84
C GLN A 467 12.39 -5.10 10.60
N TRP A 468 12.42 -4.87 11.90
CA TRP A 468 13.65 -4.90 12.72
C TRP A 468 14.45 -6.21 12.61
N GLY A 469 13.79 -7.31 12.26
CA GLY A 469 14.44 -8.62 12.05
C GLY A 469 15.53 -8.64 10.98
N VAL A 470 15.60 -7.65 10.09
CA VAL A 470 16.63 -7.58 9.03
C VAL A 470 17.95 -6.94 9.48
N GLU A 471 18.00 -6.35 10.68
CA GLU A 471 19.15 -5.54 11.11
C GLU A 471 20.36 -6.38 11.49
N LEU A 472 20.18 -7.48 12.22
CA LEU A 472 21.29 -8.31 12.70
C LEU A 472 22.15 -8.83 11.55
N GLY A 473 21.53 -9.32 10.48
CA GLY A 473 22.24 -9.78 9.29
C GLY A 473 23.06 -8.66 8.62
N LYS A 474 22.51 -7.43 8.56
CA LYS A 474 23.22 -6.26 8.01
C LYS A 474 24.41 -5.83 8.88
N GLN A 475 24.25 -5.88 10.20
CA GLN A 475 25.31 -5.55 11.16
C GLN A 475 26.47 -6.56 11.07
N LEU A 476 26.14 -7.86 11.08
CA LEU A 476 27.13 -8.93 10.94
C LEU A 476 27.85 -8.87 9.59
N ALA A 477 27.11 -8.66 8.49
CA ALA A 477 27.71 -8.50 7.18
C ALA A 477 28.71 -7.33 7.12
N LYS A 478 28.37 -6.18 7.73
CA LYS A 478 29.26 -5.01 7.79
C LYS A 478 30.53 -5.26 8.63
N GLN A 479 30.46 -6.15 9.62
CA GLN A 479 31.64 -6.57 10.40
C GLN A 479 32.51 -7.57 9.62
N ILE A 480 31.90 -8.52 8.91
CA ILE A 480 32.60 -9.55 8.13
C ILE A 480 33.23 -8.98 6.86
N GLU A 481 32.57 -8.04 6.17
CA GLU A 481 33.04 -7.45 4.91
C GLU A 481 34.50 -6.95 4.93
N PRO A 482 34.96 -6.15 5.90
CA PRO A 482 36.36 -5.73 5.95
C PRO A 482 37.32 -6.88 6.26
N GLU A 483 36.87 -7.90 6.97
CA GLU A 483 37.70 -9.07 7.30
C GLU A 483 37.99 -9.90 6.04
N LEU A 484 37.18 -9.81 4.99
CA LEU A 484 37.39 -10.55 3.72
C LEU A 484 38.41 -9.90 2.77
N LYS A 485 39.05 -8.78 3.15
CA LYS A 485 39.89 -7.97 2.24
C LYS A 485 41.33 -8.47 2.07
N ASP A 486 41.82 -9.31 2.97
CA ASP A 486 43.18 -9.85 2.94
C ASP A 486 43.21 -11.34 3.30
N ASP A 487 44.39 -11.95 3.24
CA ASP A 487 44.59 -13.38 3.51
C ASP A 487 44.80 -13.72 4.99
N SER A 488 44.65 -12.74 5.91
CA SER A 488 44.85 -13.00 7.34
C SER A 488 43.81 -13.97 7.89
N GLU A 489 44.22 -14.85 8.80
CA GLU A 489 43.30 -15.77 9.43
C GLU A 489 42.33 -15.01 10.36
N VAL A 490 41.03 -15.26 10.21
CA VAL A 490 39.98 -14.65 11.02
C VAL A 490 39.61 -15.56 12.18
N THR A 491 39.61 -15.00 13.40
CA THR A 491 39.32 -15.72 14.65
C THR A 491 38.33 -14.98 15.56
N SER A 492 37.70 -13.91 15.07
CA SER A 492 36.85 -13.00 15.85
C SER A 492 35.43 -13.53 16.10
N HIS A 493 34.99 -14.55 15.35
CA HIS A 493 33.63 -15.09 15.41
C HIS A 493 33.57 -16.49 16.05
N ASP A 494 32.41 -17.13 15.98
CA ASP A 494 32.28 -18.55 16.30
C ASP A 494 33.10 -19.42 15.33
N SER A 495 33.37 -20.67 15.73
CA SER A 495 34.23 -21.59 14.97
C SER A 495 33.71 -21.90 13.57
N SER A 496 32.39 -21.87 13.35
CA SER A 496 31.82 -22.10 12.02
C SER A 496 32.08 -20.90 11.12
N THR A 497 31.75 -19.70 11.58
CA THR A 497 31.94 -18.46 10.81
C THR A 497 33.43 -18.25 10.48
N ASN A 498 34.32 -18.44 11.46
CA ASN A 498 35.77 -18.37 11.24
C ASN A 498 36.23 -19.40 10.20
N GLY A 499 35.82 -20.67 10.35
CA GLY A 499 36.20 -21.74 9.42
C GLY A 499 35.75 -21.46 7.98
N LEU A 500 34.53 -20.93 7.81
CA LEU A 500 33.99 -20.54 6.51
C LEU A 500 34.74 -19.37 5.89
N ILE A 501 35.00 -18.30 6.66
CA ILE A 501 35.76 -17.15 6.18
C ILE A 501 37.16 -17.60 5.72
N ASN A 502 37.86 -18.38 6.54
CA ASN A 502 39.21 -18.84 6.24
C ASN A 502 39.24 -19.82 5.06
N PHE A 503 38.20 -20.64 4.89
CA PHE A 503 38.05 -21.47 3.69
C PHE A 503 37.83 -20.61 2.45
N LEU A 504 36.93 -19.61 2.52
CA LEU A 504 36.63 -18.71 1.40
C LEU A 504 37.88 -17.92 0.97
N LYS A 505 38.60 -17.29 1.92
CA LYS A 505 39.85 -16.56 1.64
C LYS A 505 40.87 -17.41 0.90
N LYS A 506 41.09 -18.66 1.33
CA LYS A 506 42.00 -19.61 0.66
C LYS A 506 41.61 -19.95 -0.78
N ASN A 507 40.38 -19.66 -1.19
CA ASN A 507 39.82 -20.03 -2.50
C ASN A 507 39.28 -18.81 -3.28
N PHE A 508 39.46 -17.58 -2.79
CA PHE A 508 39.19 -16.38 -3.59
C PHE A 508 40.22 -16.29 -4.73
N ALA A 509 39.74 -15.96 -5.92
CA ALA A 509 40.50 -15.97 -7.17
C ALA A 509 41.40 -14.75 -7.34
#